data_AF-A0A5B2W1L4-F1
#
_entry.id   AF-A0A5B2W1L4-F1
#
_cell.length_a   1.000
_cell.length_b   1.000
_cell.length_c   1.000
_cell.angle_alpha   90.00
_cell.angle_beta   90.00
_cell.angle_gamma   90.00
#
_symmetry.space_group_name_H-M   'P 1'
#
loop_
_entity.id
_entity.type
_entity.pdbx_description
1 polymer ?
#
loop_
_entity_poly.entity_id
_entity_poly.type
_entity_poly.pdbx_seq_one_letter_code
_entity_poly.pdbx_strand_id
1 'polypeptide(L)'
;MKKIALYALSLALLSACSKDDNKPKDDNVPTDNTTLEVQVYNATNWNPGAPAGQTEAGVTVQLFTSQANFNSNTVAYTQTTGNDGKAVFTKINAGEYFIVARKGDLDNLLGAVLVSGAYVGFKSDSLYQTTGEIATAPINSLAAPGNFRPDDLNGDGQINNDDKGALPWQTATAKSNATVSRRIIIGRTDNRPFPQFGSKAQVTQVMQSTFASLDKWWQFSLAVDAVYTDDFGCTALPGTAALGNEWCTLNGYTGVVATDPLAEKLWKDGYAVLFQLNRIISYVPAMQSADMTTADKALVVAQAKGLAGFVYQRLITFFGPVPLLNVNDITLPTNATRASLDNSNAFAATLLTDAITGLGTDKTIISAAACRAVLIRIFLAKHQFETVRTYANAILSDNSYNLAGTQELFQNPFNKEVLFKTMSSQTAVFASVFNKGVFAPALRLTEVLFAFAEANVQLGELAAGAAALDQIRDREGLDNVSYTNSTDLMAALLDDWKRNMPLEGVRFGVLAHRGYLLQILTPLGYQSKNALLPVPQSIMVDHPNITQNMGY
;
A
#
# COMPACT_ATOMS: atom_id res chain seq x y z
N MET A 1 101.61 -6.29 20.31
CA MET A 1 102.10 -6.26 18.91
C MET A 1 102.03 -7.68 18.35
N LYS A 2 101.60 -7.90 17.08
CA LYS A 2 101.67 -9.18 16.30
C LYS A 2 100.87 -10.38 16.88
N LYS A 3 100.35 -11.37 16.13
CA LYS A 3 99.85 -11.49 14.72
C LYS A 3 99.02 -12.82 14.58
N ILE A 4 97.98 -12.84 13.71
CA ILE A 4 97.49 -13.89 12.74
C ILE A 4 97.94 -15.37 12.99
N ALA A 5 97.14 -16.47 12.95
CA ALA A 5 95.76 -16.84 12.52
C ALA A 5 95.27 -18.12 13.32
N LEU A 6 94.05 -18.70 13.30
CA LEU A 6 92.78 -18.66 12.51
C LEU A 6 92.51 -19.92 11.59
N TYR A 7 91.27 -20.44 11.59
CA TYR A 7 90.68 -21.66 10.94
C TYR A 7 90.83 -23.03 11.67
N ALA A 8 89.95 -24.04 11.46
CA ALA A 8 88.48 -24.14 11.61
C ALA A 8 87.96 -25.55 11.22
N LEU A 9 87.14 -26.22 12.05
CA LEU A 9 86.11 -27.21 11.63
C LEU A 9 85.20 -27.62 12.81
N SER A 10 83.89 -27.36 12.75
CA SER A 10 82.88 -28.01 13.62
C SER A 10 81.43 -27.70 13.22
N LEU A 11 80.65 -28.74 12.89
CA LEU A 11 79.17 -28.71 12.89
C LEU A 11 78.64 -30.16 12.78
N ALA A 12 77.65 -30.62 13.54
CA ALA A 12 77.39 -30.41 14.97
C ALA A 12 76.74 -31.68 15.52
N LEU A 13 77.16 -32.17 16.69
CA LEU A 13 76.58 -33.34 17.35
C LEU A 13 76.64 -33.15 18.87
N LEU A 14 75.49 -32.86 19.50
CA LEU A 14 75.24 -33.11 20.92
C LEU A 14 73.81 -32.71 21.33
N SER A 15 73.00 -33.69 21.68
CA SER A 15 72.21 -33.69 22.92
C SER A 15 71.72 -35.11 23.20
N ALA A 16 71.76 -35.50 24.48
CA ALA A 16 71.26 -36.78 24.96
C ALA A 16 70.11 -36.53 25.96
N CYS A 17 69.33 -37.58 26.23
CA CYS A 17 68.03 -37.51 26.90
C CYS A 17 68.05 -36.80 28.27
N SER A 18 67.04 -35.95 28.50
CA SER A 18 66.31 -35.89 29.77
C SER A 18 64.84 -36.21 29.49
N LYS A 19 64.14 -36.85 30.43
CA LYS A 19 62.69 -36.98 30.38
C LYS A 19 62.05 -35.73 30.99
N ASP A 20 61.14 -35.12 30.25
CA ASP A 20 60.13 -34.22 30.80
C ASP A 20 58.76 -34.80 30.43
N ASP A 21 58.20 -35.61 31.33
CA ASP A 21 56.90 -36.28 31.16
C ASP A 21 55.72 -35.30 31.37
N ASN A 22 55.82 -34.08 30.81
CA ASN A 22 54.80 -33.02 30.98
C ASN A 22 54.77 -31.96 29.86
N LYS A 23 54.85 -32.40 28.60
CA LYS A 23 54.32 -31.63 27.45
C LYS A 23 52.92 -32.12 27.11
N PRO A 24 51.93 -31.23 26.88
CA PRO A 24 50.70 -31.61 26.18
C PRO A 24 51.08 -32.23 24.83
N LYS A 25 50.47 -33.37 24.48
CA LYS A 25 50.59 -33.90 23.12
C LYS A 25 49.81 -32.96 22.21
N ASP A 26 50.49 -32.40 21.21
CA ASP A 26 49.85 -31.73 20.08
C ASP A 26 49.27 -32.81 19.13
N ASP A 27 48.35 -33.60 19.67
CA ASP A 27 47.61 -34.63 18.94
C ASP A 27 46.54 -33.93 18.10
N ASN A 28 46.95 -33.46 16.91
CA ASN A 28 46.13 -32.85 15.86
C ASN A 28 44.63 -32.83 16.15
N VAL A 29 44.11 -31.74 16.71
CA VAL A 29 42.67 -31.50 16.72
C VAL A 29 42.21 -31.52 15.26
N PRO A 30 41.30 -32.42 14.85
CA PRO A 30 40.75 -32.38 13.51
C PRO A 30 39.96 -31.09 13.38
N THR A 31 40.56 -30.08 12.75
CA THR A 31 39.87 -28.84 12.42
C THR A 31 38.77 -29.20 11.44
N ASP A 32 37.51 -29.26 11.89
CA ASP A 32 36.44 -29.73 11.02
C ASP A 32 36.30 -28.79 9.83
N ASN A 33 36.73 -29.27 8.66
CA ASN A 33 36.72 -28.51 7.42
C ASN A 33 35.35 -28.53 6.74
N THR A 34 34.31 -29.05 7.40
CA THR A 34 32.92 -28.94 6.95
C THR A 34 32.60 -27.52 6.51
N THR A 35 32.18 -27.43 5.26
CA THR A 35 31.84 -26.18 4.62
C THR A 35 30.51 -26.35 3.91
N LEU A 36 29.58 -25.40 4.10
CA LEU A 36 28.38 -25.26 3.28
C LEU A 36 28.52 -24.01 2.43
N GLU A 37 28.53 -24.17 1.12
CA GLU A 37 28.35 -23.07 0.17
C GLU A 37 26.86 -22.95 -0.20
N VAL A 38 26.32 -21.74 -0.13
CA VAL A 38 24.98 -21.41 -0.64
C VAL A 38 25.14 -20.45 -1.80
N GLN A 39 24.91 -20.95 -3.02
CA GLN A 39 24.92 -20.17 -4.25
C GLN A 39 23.51 -19.63 -4.49
N VAL A 40 23.32 -18.31 -4.37
CA VAL A 40 22.02 -17.66 -4.55
C VAL A 40 21.85 -17.11 -5.96
N TYR A 41 20.69 -17.37 -6.55
CA TYR A 41 20.22 -16.78 -7.80
C TYR A 41 18.95 -15.95 -7.56
N ASN A 42 18.85 -14.79 -8.22
CA ASN A 42 17.68 -13.93 -8.21
C ASN A 42 16.80 -14.18 -9.44
N ALA A 43 15.60 -14.71 -9.20
CA ALA A 43 14.62 -15.07 -10.21
C ALA A 43 14.05 -13.87 -10.99
N THR A 44 14.08 -12.65 -10.46
CA THR A 44 13.61 -11.45 -11.20
C THR A 44 14.50 -11.14 -12.40
N ASN A 45 15.70 -11.71 -12.44
CA ASN A 45 16.67 -11.57 -13.52
C ASN A 45 16.69 -12.82 -14.44
N TRP A 46 15.64 -13.65 -14.38
CA TRP A 46 15.47 -14.82 -15.25
C TRP A 46 15.43 -14.43 -16.74
N ASN A 47 16.02 -15.30 -17.55
CA ASN A 47 15.87 -15.32 -19.01
C ASN A 47 16.22 -16.76 -19.49
N PRO A 48 15.96 -17.12 -20.76
CA PRO A 48 16.24 -18.48 -21.26
C PRO A 48 17.71 -18.93 -21.17
N GLY A 49 18.68 -18.02 -21.06
CA GLY A 49 20.09 -18.33 -20.80
C GLY A 49 20.47 -18.42 -19.32
N ALA A 50 19.56 -18.03 -18.41
CA ALA A 50 19.74 -18.00 -16.96
C ALA A 50 18.51 -18.62 -16.27
N PRO A 51 18.31 -19.96 -16.38
CA PRO A 51 17.04 -20.62 -16.03
C PRO A 51 16.67 -20.60 -14.54
N ALA A 52 17.62 -20.26 -13.66
CA ALA A 52 17.39 -20.07 -12.21
C ALA A 52 17.35 -18.59 -11.80
N GLY A 53 17.43 -17.66 -12.75
CA GLY A 53 17.84 -16.28 -12.48
C GLY A 53 19.36 -16.08 -12.63
N GLN A 54 19.84 -14.89 -12.27
CA GLN A 54 21.28 -14.56 -12.24
C GLN A 54 21.83 -14.60 -10.80
N THR A 55 23.13 -14.83 -10.63
CA THR A 55 23.79 -14.88 -9.31
C THR A 55 23.71 -13.53 -8.59
N GLU A 56 23.29 -13.53 -7.33
CA GLU A 56 22.93 -12.30 -6.60
C GLU A 56 23.84 -12.03 -5.39
N ALA A 57 24.52 -10.89 -5.39
CA ALA A 57 25.45 -10.45 -4.35
C ALA A 57 24.73 -9.67 -3.23
N GLY A 58 25.26 -9.68 -2.01
CA GLY A 58 24.66 -8.95 -0.89
C GLY A 58 23.35 -9.52 -0.36
N VAL A 59 23.08 -10.82 -0.59
CA VAL A 59 21.95 -11.55 -0.02
C VAL A 59 22.32 -12.07 1.37
N THR A 60 21.48 -11.84 2.36
CA THR A 60 21.66 -12.43 3.70
C THR A 60 21.16 -13.87 3.69
N VAL A 61 22.07 -14.82 3.93
CA VAL A 61 21.77 -16.25 4.04
C VAL A 61 21.87 -16.68 5.51
N GLN A 62 20.88 -17.43 5.97
CA GLN A 62 20.74 -17.90 7.35
C GLN A 62 20.52 -19.42 7.37
N LEU A 63 21.21 -20.10 8.28
CA LEU A 63 21.09 -21.53 8.53
C LEU A 63 20.39 -21.77 9.87
N PHE A 64 19.44 -22.70 9.89
CA PHE A 64 18.72 -23.15 11.07
C PHE A 64 18.86 -24.67 11.25
N THR A 65 18.94 -25.16 12.48
CA THR A 65 19.11 -26.59 12.79
C THR A 65 17.80 -27.38 12.80
N SER A 66 16.64 -26.71 12.70
CA SER A 66 15.32 -27.33 12.54
C SER A 66 14.29 -26.30 12.06
N GLN A 67 13.12 -26.76 11.58
CA GLN A 67 11.97 -25.87 11.34
C GLN A 67 11.47 -25.20 12.62
N ALA A 68 11.58 -25.85 13.78
CA ALA A 68 11.25 -25.23 15.07
C ALA A 68 12.18 -24.04 15.36
N ASN A 69 13.49 -24.18 15.11
CA ASN A 69 14.44 -23.07 15.22
C ASN A 69 14.13 -21.94 14.23
N PHE A 70 13.64 -22.24 13.02
CA PHE A 70 13.20 -21.20 12.09
C PHE A 70 11.95 -20.46 12.60
N ASN A 71 10.92 -21.19 13.04
CA ASN A 71 9.69 -20.60 13.60
C ASN A 71 9.96 -19.75 14.85
N SER A 72 10.97 -20.10 15.66
CA SER A 72 11.44 -19.30 16.80
C SER A 72 12.56 -18.29 16.46
N ASN A 73 12.83 -18.04 15.16
CA ASN A 73 13.89 -17.17 14.65
C ASN A 73 15.28 -17.37 15.31
N THR A 74 15.57 -18.61 15.71
CA THR A 74 16.78 -19.02 16.42
C THR A 74 17.83 -19.47 15.40
N VAL A 75 18.51 -18.50 14.81
CA VAL A 75 19.50 -18.71 13.74
C VAL A 75 20.76 -19.40 14.28
N ALA A 76 21.26 -20.41 13.58
CA ALA A 76 22.51 -21.10 13.92
C ALA A 76 23.75 -20.40 13.29
N TYR A 77 23.64 -20.00 12.03
CA TYR A 77 24.70 -19.25 11.32
C TYR A 77 24.09 -18.21 10.37
N THR A 78 24.78 -17.09 10.14
CA THR A 78 24.43 -16.07 9.12
C THR A 78 25.68 -15.71 8.31
N GLN A 79 25.52 -15.52 7.00
CA GLN A 79 26.56 -15.10 6.07
C GLN A 79 25.93 -14.30 4.92
N THR A 80 26.67 -13.35 4.35
CA THR A 80 26.20 -12.56 3.18
C THR A 80 26.85 -13.07 1.89
N THR A 81 26.13 -13.05 0.77
CA THR A 81 26.70 -13.47 -0.52
C THR A 81 27.74 -12.48 -1.06
N GLY A 82 28.86 -13.02 -1.56
CA GLY A 82 29.89 -12.25 -2.28
C GLY A 82 29.47 -11.83 -3.69
N ASN A 83 30.39 -11.19 -4.43
CA ASN A 83 30.17 -10.74 -5.81
C ASN A 83 29.92 -11.89 -6.80
N ASP A 84 30.26 -13.13 -6.42
CA ASP A 84 29.97 -14.38 -7.13
C ASP A 84 28.58 -14.96 -6.78
N GLY A 85 27.83 -14.32 -5.89
CA GLY A 85 26.54 -14.80 -5.38
C GLY A 85 26.63 -15.93 -4.35
N LYS A 86 27.82 -16.21 -3.80
CA LYS A 86 28.01 -17.28 -2.79
C LYS A 86 28.08 -16.76 -1.36
N ALA A 87 27.33 -17.39 -0.46
CA ALA A 87 27.53 -17.30 0.98
C ALA A 87 28.25 -18.58 1.43
N VAL A 88 29.45 -18.44 2.00
CA VAL A 88 30.30 -19.58 2.41
C VAL A 88 30.36 -19.67 3.93
N PHE A 89 29.91 -20.81 4.46
CA PHE A 89 29.91 -21.14 5.89
C PHE A 89 30.99 -22.21 6.13
N THR A 90 32.12 -21.86 6.76
CA THR A 90 33.20 -22.81 7.09
C THR A 90 33.20 -23.16 8.57
N LYS A 91 33.74 -24.34 8.92
CA LYS A 91 33.86 -24.83 10.31
C LYS A 91 32.51 -24.91 11.05
N ILE A 92 31.45 -25.26 10.32
CA ILE A 92 30.14 -25.56 10.89
C ILE A 92 30.05 -27.04 11.24
N ASN A 93 29.18 -27.42 12.18
CA ASN A 93 29.00 -28.82 12.54
C ASN A 93 28.44 -29.63 11.35
N ALA A 94 28.80 -30.90 11.22
CA ALA A 94 28.10 -31.81 10.32
C ALA A 94 26.64 -32.04 10.80
N GLY A 95 25.68 -32.02 9.88
CA GLY A 95 24.26 -32.08 10.19
C GLY A 95 23.37 -31.54 9.06
N GLU A 96 22.05 -31.64 9.21
CA GLU A 96 21.12 -30.98 8.28
C GLU A 96 20.89 -29.52 8.68
N TYR A 97 20.93 -28.63 7.68
CA TYR A 97 20.60 -27.22 7.84
C TYR A 97 19.43 -26.83 6.94
N PHE A 98 18.47 -26.14 7.54
CA PHE A 98 17.36 -25.46 6.91
C PHE A 98 17.83 -24.08 6.45
N ILE A 99 17.64 -23.74 5.17
CA ILE A 99 18.30 -22.60 4.54
C ILE A 99 17.28 -21.52 4.17
N VAL A 100 17.55 -20.29 4.61
CA VAL A 100 16.79 -19.09 4.25
C VAL A 100 17.75 -18.07 3.61
N ALA A 101 17.36 -17.47 2.50
CA ALA A 101 18.11 -16.43 1.82
C ALA A 101 17.18 -15.25 1.53
N ARG A 102 17.58 -14.02 1.91
CA ARG A 102 16.76 -12.81 1.77
C ARG A 102 17.57 -11.61 1.25
N LYS A 103 16.99 -10.83 0.33
CA LYS A 103 17.51 -9.51 -0.08
C LYS A 103 16.35 -8.58 -0.44
N GLY A 104 16.11 -7.58 0.40
CA GLY A 104 14.94 -6.70 0.23
C GLY A 104 13.64 -7.50 0.38
N ASP A 105 12.82 -7.47 -0.66
CA ASP A 105 11.56 -8.21 -0.80
C ASP A 105 11.71 -9.57 -1.52
N LEU A 106 12.95 -9.98 -1.85
CA LEU A 106 13.25 -11.25 -2.51
C LEU A 106 13.68 -12.31 -1.49
N ASP A 107 12.99 -13.44 -1.43
CA ASP A 107 13.42 -14.59 -0.62
C ASP A 107 13.05 -15.96 -1.22
N ASN A 108 13.41 -17.04 -0.50
CA ASN A 108 13.10 -18.43 -0.84
C ASN A 108 11.93 -19.03 -0.02
N LEU A 109 11.06 -18.19 0.54
CA LEU A 109 9.93 -18.55 1.39
C LEU A 109 8.60 -18.30 0.66
N LEU A 110 8.47 -18.93 -0.50
CA LEU A 110 7.44 -18.65 -1.51
C LEU A 110 6.02 -18.69 -0.93
N GLY A 111 5.37 -17.53 -0.84
CA GLY A 111 3.99 -17.41 -0.33
C GLY A 111 3.83 -17.78 1.15
N ALA A 112 4.86 -17.56 1.97
CA ALA A 112 4.86 -17.90 3.38
C ALA A 112 3.74 -17.21 4.19
N VAL A 113 2.98 -18.01 4.93
CA VAL A 113 1.98 -17.60 5.91
C VAL A 113 2.26 -18.30 7.25
N LEU A 114 1.91 -17.64 8.36
CA LEU A 114 2.06 -18.22 9.70
C LEU A 114 0.74 -18.92 10.09
N VAL A 115 0.77 -20.24 10.24
CA VAL A 115 -0.39 -21.06 10.62
C VAL A 115 -0.06 -21.78 11.93
N SER A 116 -0.85 -21.52 12.97
CA SER A 116 -0.69 -22.15 14.30
C SER A 116 0.73 -22.04 14.91
N GLY A 117 1.45 -20.96 14.59
CA GLY A 117 2.84 -20.74 15.05
C GLY A 117 3.94 -21.40 14.21
N ALA A 118 3.58 -22.07 13.10
CA ALA A 118 4.53 -22.58 12.13
C ALA A 118 4.37 -21.86 10.77
N TYR A 119 5.47 -21.55 10.11
CA TYR A 119 5.42 -21.02 8.75
C TYR A 119 5.15 -22.13 7.74
N VAL A 120 4.17 -21.92 6.85
CA VAL A 120 3.85 -22.79 5.72
C VAL A 120 3.79 -21.99 4.43
N GLY A 121 4.06 -22.62 3.29
CA GLY A 121 4.06 -21.98 1.98
C GLY A 121 4.45 -22.95 0.86
N PHE A 122 4.61 -22.44 -0.35
CA PHE A 122 4.81 -23.24 -1.54
C PHE A 122 6.23 -23.82 -1.62
N LYS A 123 6.30 -25.12 -1.93
CA LYS A 123 7.56 -25.80 -2.23
C LYS A 123 7.93 -25.57 -3.70
N SER A 124 9.14 -25.07 -3.97
CA SER A 124 9.62 -24.83 -5.34
C SER A 124 11.15 -24.67 -5.41
N ASP A 125 11.81 -25.44 -6.29
CA ASP A 125 13.24 -25.34 -6.63
C ASP A 125 13.45 -24.91 -8.11
N SER A 126 12.40 -24.38 -8.76
CA SER A 126 12.43 -24.12 -10.20
C SER A 126 11.53 -22.96 -10.61
N LEU A 127 11.84 -22.37 -11.75
CA LEU A 127 11.02 -21.37 -12.41
C LEU A 127 10.38 -22.01 -13.65
N TYR A 128 9.18 -21.60 -14.06
CA TYR A 128 8.68 -21.94 -15.39
C TYR A 128 9.62 -21.36 -16.45
N GLN A 129 9.94 -22.12 -17.49
CA GLN A 129 10.87 -21.71 -18.54
C GLN A 129 10.16 -21.31 -19.84
N THR A 130 8.99 -21.89 -20.13
CA THR A 130 8.25 -21.65 -21.39
C THR A 130 6.73 -21.61 -21.21
N THR A 131 6.02 -21.00 -22.16
CA THR A 131 4.55 -21.06 -22.23
C THR A 131 4.02 -22.45 -22.56
N GLY A 132 4.79 -23.28 -23.28
CA GLY A 132 4.43 -24.67 -23.57
C GLY A 132 4.46 -25.58 -22.35
N GLU A 133 5.42 -25.35 -21.44
CA GLU A 133 5.48 -26.01 -20.12
C GLU A 133 4.25 -25.66 -19.26
N ILE A 134 3.90 -24.37 -19.22
CA ILE A 134 2.75 -23.85 -18.45
C ILE A 134 1.43 -24.48 -18.93
N ALA A 135 1.28 -24.69 -20.25
CA ALA A 135 0.10 -25.33 -20.82
C ALA A 135 -0.07 -26.82 -20.45
N THR A 136 0.92 -27.43 -19.80
CA THR A 136 0.90 -28.83 -19.33
C THR A 136 1.21 -28.98 -17.84
N ALA A 137 1.26 -27.87 -17.10
CA ALA A 137 1.50 -27.85 -15.66
C ALA A 137 0.18 -27.77 -14.86
N PRO A 138 0.19 -28.07 -13.55
CA PRO A 138 -0.92 -27.78 -12.66
C PRO A 138 -1.38 -26.32 -12.75
N ILE A 139 -2.70 -26.09 -12.68
CA ILE A 139 -3.34 -24.80 -12.88
C ILE A 139 -2.89 -23.81 -11.81
N ASN A 140 -2.10 -22.82 -12.20
CA ASN A 140 -1.54 -21.80 -11.33
C ASN A 140 -1.81 -20.41 -11.91
N SER A 141 -2.51 -19.56 -11.14
CA SER A 141 -2.88 -18.20 -11.54
C SER A 141 -1.68 -17.25 -11.73
N LEU A 142 -0.52 -17.62 -11.19
CA LEU A 142 0.76 -16.93 -11.33
C LEU A 142 1.73 -17.65 -12.29
N ALA A 143 1.28 -18.61 -13.10
CA ALA A 143 2.16 -19.27 -14.06
C ALA A 143 2.59 -18.32 -15.19
N ALA A 144 3.89 -18.03 -15.25
CA ALA A 144 4.54 -17.25 -16.31
C ALA A 144 6.04 -17.62 -16.39
N PRO A 145 6.69 -17.54 -17.57
CA PRO A 145 8.14 -17.79 -17.65
C PRO A 145 8.92 -16.83 -16.73
N GLY A 146 9.81 -17.39 -15.90
CA GLY A 146 10.52 -16.69 -14.83
C GLY A 146 9.83 -16.70 -13.45
N ASN A 147 8.52 -16.97 -13.37
CA ASN A 147 7.86 -17.18 -12.08
C ASN A 147 8.24 -18.55 -11.51
N PHE A 148 8.25 -18.66 -10.17
CA PHE A 148 8.40 -19.96 -9.53
C PHE A 148 7.31 -20.92 -10.00
N ARG A 149 7.71 -22.18 -10.12
CA ARG A 149 6.82 -23.31 -10.39
C ARG A 149 6.68 -24.11 -9.08
N PRO A 150 5.59 -23.95 -8.32
CA PRO A 150 5.32 -24.76 -7.14
C PRO A 150 5.14 -26.23 -7.50
N ASP A 151 5.46 -27.08 -6.53
CA ASP A 151 5.02 -28.47 -6.53
C ASP A 151 3.53 -28.52 -6.15
N ASP A 152 2.75 -29.22 -6.97
CA ASP A 152 1.43 -29.75 -6.61
C ASP A 152 1.64 -30.87 -5.59
N LEU A 153 1.18 -30.67 -4.35
CA LEU A 153 1.40 -31.60 -3.23
C LEU A 153 0.19 -32.47 -2.94
N ASN A 154 -1.02 -32.03 -3.28
CA ASN A 154 -2.25 -32.79 -3.03
C ASN A 154 -2.64 -33.71 -4.21
N GLY A 155 -2.11 -33.46 -5.41
CA GLY A 155 -2.35 -34.22 -6.64
C GLY A 155 -3.61 -33.82 -7.41
N ASP A 156 -4.24 -32.68 -7.11
CA ASP A 156 -5.52 -32.27 -7.72
C ASP A 156 -5.37 -31.60 -9.10
N GLY A 157 -4.15 -31.25 -9.51
CA GLY A 157 -3.86 -30.60 -10.79
C GLY A 157 -4.01 -29.08 -10.78
N GLN A 158 -4.11 -28.46 -9.61
CA GLN A 158 -4.11 -27.01 -9.38
C GLN A 158 -3.04 -26.65 -8.34
N ILE A 159 -2.65 -25.37 -8.29
CA ILE A 159 -1.78 -24.84 -7.23
C ILE A 159 -2.62 -23.90 -6.37
N ASN A 160 -2.95 -24.33 -5.16
CA ASN A 160 -3.88 -23.66 -4.26
C ASN A 160 -3.36 -23.60 -2.81
N ASN A 161 -4.22 -23.47 -1.79
CA ASN A 161 -3.78 -23.38 -0.40
C ASN A 161 -3.36 -24.74 0.20
N ASP A 162 -3.85 -25.85 -0.34
CA ASP A 162 -3.58 -27.20 0.15
C ASP A 162 -2.15 -27.68 -0.21
N ASP A 163 -1.49 -26.98 -1.15
CA ASP A 163 -0.08 -27.20 -1.54
C ASP A 163 0.95 -26.52 -0.63
N LYS A 164 0.52 -25.96 0.51
CA LYS A 164 1.40 -25.24 1.44
C LYS A 164 2.04 -26.17 2.46
N GLY A 165 3.27 -26.59 2.17
CA GLY A 165 4.12 -27.34 3.09
C GLY A 165 4.85 -26.47 4.12
N ALA A 166 5.43 -27.09 5.15
CA ALA A 166 6.20 -26.40 6.19
C ALA A 166 7.50 -25.75 5.67
N LEU A 167 7.82 -24.55 6.16
CA LEU A 167 8.95 -23.73 5.71
C LEU A 167 10.08 -23.57 6.75
N PRO A 168 11.31 -23.23 6.31
CA PRO A 168 11.77 -23.38 4.92
C PRO A 168 11.78 -24.86 4.54
N TRP A 169 11.53 -25.12 3.26
CA TRP A 169 11.57 -26.47 2.72
C TRP A 169 12.98 -26.82 2.17
N GLN A 170 13.76 -25.80 1.78
CA GLN A 170 15.13 -25.92 1.27
C GLN A 170 16.10 -26.34 2.39
N THR A 171 16.73 -27.51 2.27
CA THR A 171 17.77 -28.00 3.20
C THR A 171 19.07 -28.38 2.50
N ALA A 172 20.14 -28.52 3.28
CA ALA A 172 21.36 -29.21 2.88
C ALA A 172 22.01 -29.94 4.06
N THR A 173 22.45 -31.18 3.85
CA THR A 173 23.24 -31.93 4.85
C THR A 173 24.72 -31.59 4.71
N ALA A 174 25.25 -30.81 5.64
CA ALA A 174 26.69 -30.57 5.79
C ALA A 174 27.38 -31.86 6.28
N LYS A 175 28.53 -32.21 5.69
CA LYS A 175 29.25 -33.47 5.93
C LYS A 175 30.61 -33.19 6.56
N SER A 176 31.01 -33.99 7.56
CA SER A 176 32.29 -33.80 8.27
C SER A 176 33.46 -33.71 7.30
N ASN A 177 34.29 -32.68 7.46
CA ASN A 177 35.50 -32.42 6.67
C ASN A 177 35.30 -32.33 5.14
N ALA A 178 34.10 -31.96 4.68
CA ALA A 178 33.78 -31.81 3.26
C ALA A 178 33.04 -30.52 2.93
N THR A 179 33.26 -30.00 1.72
CA THR A 179 32.45 -28.92 1.14
C THR A 179 31.20 -29.49 0.49
N VAL A 180 30.04 -29.01 0.91
CA VAL A 180 28.74 -29.25 0.29
C VAL A 180 28.28 -27.92 -0.32
N SER A 181 27.70 -27.94 -1.53
CA SER A 181 27.20 -26.74 -2.19
C SER A 181 25.73 -26.91 -2.53
N ARG A 182 24.89 -25.91 -2.21
CA ARG A 182 23.45 -25.88 -2.46
C ARG A 182 23.09 -24.64 -3.26
N ARG A 183 22.33 -24.82 -4.34
CA ARG A 183 21.66 -23.72 -5.04
C ARG A 183 20.43 -23.28 -4.25
N ILE A 184 20.24 -21.97 -4.10
CA ILE A 184 18.99 -21.36 -3.65
C ILE A 184 18.54 -20.35 -4.71
N ILE A 185 17.23 -20.31 -4.98
CA ILE A 185 16.61 -19.28 -5.81
C ILE A 185 15.81 -18.37 -4.87
N ILE A 186 15.99 -17.05 -5.00
CA ILE A 186 15.19 -16.03 -4.32
C ILE A 186 14.36 -15.24 -5.33
N GLY A 187 13.20 -14.76 -4.90
CA GLY A 187 12.31 -13.93 -5.73
C GLY A 187 11.01 -13.58 -5.03
N ARG A 188 9.96 -13.38 -5.82
CA ARG A 188 8.57 -13.14 -5.40
C ARG A 188 7.68 -14.29 -5.88
N THR A 189 6.46 -14.39 -5.34
CA THR A 189 5.41 -15.26 -5.91
C THR A 189 5.08 -14.91 -7.36
N ASP A 190 5.19 -13.63 -7.73
CA ASP A 190 5.16 -13.15 -9.10
C ASP A 190 6.49 -12.46 -9.45
N ASN A 191 7.38 -13.16 -10.14
CA ASN A 191 8.65 -12.63 -10.65
C ASN A 191 8.46 -11.86 -11.97
N ARG A 192 7.28 -11.88 -12.59
CA ARG A 192 6.98 -11.03 -13.75
C ARG A 192 7.32 -9.60 -13.33
N PRO A 193 8.14 -8.86 -14.10
CA PRO A 193 8.18 -7.44 -13.90
C PRO A 193 6.75 -6.94 -14.14
N PHE A 194 6.12 -6.32 -13.14
CA PHE A 194 5.02 -5.37 -13.40
C PHE A 194 5.53 -4.48 -14.53
N PRO A 195 4.92 -4.50 -15.73
CA PRO A 195 5.68 -4.13 -16.92
C PRO A 195 6.17 -2.68 -16.81
N GLN A 196 7.50 -2.51 -16.82
CA GLN A 196 8.11 -1.19 -16.81
C GLN A 196 7.64 -0.42 -18.04
N PHE A 197 7.47 0.89 -17.88
CA PHE A 197 6.98 1.73 -18.95
C PHE A 197 8.10 1.94 -19.99
N GLY A 198 7.98 1.31 -21.15
CA GLY A 198 8.90 1.47 -22.28
C GLY A 198 8.57 2.65 -23.19
N SER A 199 7.60 3.50 -22.82
CA SER A 199 7.30 4.77 -23.51
C SER A 199 6.33 5.64 -22.69
N LYS A 200 6.40 6.96 -22.90
CA LYS A 200 5.37 7.92 -22.44
C LYS A 200 3.94 7.50 -22.79
N ALA A 201 3.73 6.89 -23.97
CA ALA A 201 2.40 6.44 -24.42
C ALA A 201 1.79 5.37 -23.49
N GLN A 202 2.60 4.41 -23.02
CA GLN A 202 2.16 3.39 -22.05
C GLN A 202 1.83 4.01 -20.68
N VAL A 203 2.60 5.02 -20.23
CA VAL A 203 2.30 5.76 -19.00
C VAL A 203 0.95 6.48 -19.13
N THR A 204 0.74 7.20 -20.23
CA THR A 204 -0.53 7.90 -20.50
C THR A 204 -1.72 6.94 -20.52
N GLN A 205 -1.59 5.78 -21.17
CA GLN A 205 -2.66 4.78 -21.23
C GLN A 205 -3.02 4.22 -19.84
N VAL A 206 -2.01 3.92 -19.01
CA VAL A 206 -2.23 3.42 -17.64
C VAL A 206 -2.79 4.53 -16.73
N MET A 207 -2.34 5.78 -16.86
CA MET A 207 -2.94 6.91 -16.14
C MET A 207 -4.43 7.08 -16.51
N GLN A 208 -4.76 7.02 -17.81
CA GLN A 208 -6.14 7.14 -18.30
C GLN A 208 -7.05 6.00 -17.80
N SER A 209 -6.60 4.74 -17.86
CA SER A 209 -7.40 3.62 -17.36
C SER A 209 -7.53 3.64 -15.83
N THR A 210 -6.48 4.04 -15.12
CA THR A 210 -6.52 4.22 -13.65
C THR A 210 -7.48 5.33 -13.25
N PHE A 211 -7.50 6.45 -13.98
CA PHE A 211 -8.45 7.54 -13.74
C PHE A 211 -9.89 7.11 -14.01
N ALA A 212 -10.15 6.34 -15.07
CA ALA A 212 -11.48 5.78 -15.37
C ALA A 212 -11.95 4.72 -14.35
N SER A 213 -11.02 4.02 -13.69
CA SER A 213 -11.33 3.16 -12.53
C SER A 213 -11.61 3.98 -11.27
N LEU A 214 -10.83 5.04 -11.02
CA LEU A 214 -11.03 5.96 -9.90
C LEU A 214 -12.38 6.69 -10.00
N ASP A 215 -12.78 7.12 -11.20
CA ASP A 215 -14.09 7.70 -11.50
C ASP A 215 -15.24 6.77 -11.03
N LYS A 216 -15.23 5.51 -11.49
CA LYS A 216 -16.24 4.51 -11.11
C LYS A 216 -16.20 4.17 -9.61
N TRP A 217 -15.01 4.07 -9.02
CA TRP A 217 -14.84 3.82 -7.59
C TRP A 217 -15.35 4.98 -6.75
N TRP A 218 -15.05 6.22 -7.13
CA TRP A 218 -15.53 7.40 -6.44
C TRP A 218 -17.05 7.54 -6.55
N GLN A 219 -17.64 7.32 -7.72
CA GLN A 219 -19.09 7.28 -7.91
C GLN A 219 -19.76 6.26 -6.98
N PHE A 220 -19.15 5.09 -6.81
CA PHE A 220 -19.59 4.07 -5.84
C PHE A 220 -19.41 4.54 -4.38
N SER A 221 -18.29 5.21 -4.05
CA SER A 221 -18.04 5.75 -2.71
C SER A 221 -19.01 6.87 -2.32
N LEU A 222 -19.49 7.66 -3.28
CA LEU A 222 -20.52 8.70 -3.10
C LEU A 222 -21.88 8.07 -2.82
N ALA A 223 -22.23 6.99 -3.53
CA ALA A 223 -23.43 6.22 -3.22
C ALA A 223 -23.35 5.57 -1.83
N VAL A 224 -22.18 5.04 -1.44
CA VAL A 224 -21.95 4.52 -0.08
C VAL A 224 -22.08 5.61 0.98
N ASP A 225 -21.48 6.79 0.80
CA ASP A 225 -21.61 7.93 1.74
C ASP A 225 -23.07 8.36 1.94
N ALA A 226 -23.83 8.49 0.85
CA ALA A 226 -25.23 8.92 0.90
C ALA A 226 -26.16 7.88 1.53
N VAL A 227 -25.92 6.58 1.30
CA VAL A 227 -26.73 5.47 1.82
C VAL A 227 -26.30 5.06 3.24
N TYR A 228 -25.04 5.24 3.61
CA TYR A 228 -24.52 5.05 4.98
C TYR A 228 -24.76 6.30 5.86
N THR A 229 -25.62 7.21 5.42
CA THR A 229 -26.09 8.37 6.17
C THR A 229 -27.58 8.62 5.89
N ASP A 230 -28.14 9.68 6.46
CA ASP A 230 -29.51 10.15 6.24
C ASP A 230 -29.70 10.99 4.96
N ASP A 231 -28.73 10.98 4.03
CA ASP A 231 -28.84 11.67 2.73
C ASP A 231 -29.69 10.89 1.71
N PHE A 232 -29.66 9.55 1.70
CA PHE A 232 -30.37 8.73 0.71
C PHE A 232 -30.87 7.39 1.26
N GLY A 233 -32.14 7.06 0.99
CA GLY A 233 -32.75 5.79 1.40
C GLY A 233 -32.47 4.65 0.41
N CYS A 234 -32.13 3.46 0.93
CA CYS A 234 -31.70 2.31 0.11
C CYS A 234 -32.72 1.85 -0.95
N THR A 235 -34.02 2.06 -0.74
CA THR A 235 -35.11 1.49 -1.54
C THR A 235 -35.24 2.07 -2.95
N ALA A 236 -34.58 3.18 -3.25
CA ALA A 236 -34.56 3.81 -4.57
C ALA A 236 -33.41 3.32 -5.48
N LEU A 237 -32.56 2.40 -4.99
CA LEU A 237 -31.44 1.86 -5.78
C LEU A 237 -31.85 0.68 -6.67
N PRO A 238 -31.19 0.50 -7.83
CA PRO A 238 -31.46 -0.61 -8.74
C PRO A 238 -30.95 -1.93 -8.15
N GLY A 239 -31.84 -2.66 -7.46
CA GLY A 239 -31.59 -4.02 -7.02
C GLY A 239 -31.30 -4.94 -8.21
N THR A 240 -30.03 -5.34 -8.37
CA THR A 240 -29.63 -6.34 -9.36
C THR A 240 -29.70 -7.72 -8.73
N ALA A 241 -30.03 -8.78 -9.49
CA ALA A 241 -30.16 -10.13 -8.94
C ALA A 241 -28.85 -10.75 -8.38
N ALA A 242 -27.74 -10.01 -8.35
CA ALA A 242 -26.46 -10.39 -7.76
C ALA A 242 -26.03 -9.50 -6.56
N LEU A 243 -26.79 -8.44 -6.25
CA LEU A 243 -26.65 -7.55 -5.08
C LEU A 243 -28.07 -7.15 -4.66
N GLY A 244 -28.63 -7.88 -3.70
CA GLY A 244 -30.00 -7.75 -3.24
C GLY A 244 -30.21 -6.64 -2.21
N ASN A 245 -30.35 -7.02 -0.94
CA ASN A 245 -30.75 -6.11 0.14
C ASN A 245 -29.56 -5.37 0.80
N GLU A 246 -28.33 -5.50 0.30
CA GLU A 246 -27.14 -5.10 1.07
C GLU A 246 -27.04 -3.57 1.22
N TRP A 247 -27.60 -2.80 0.29
CA TRP A 247 -27.78 -1.35 0.46
C TRP A 247 -28.69 -1.01 1.64
N CYS A 248 -29.68 -1.84 1.96
CA CYS A 248 -30.55 -1.69 3.12
C CYS A 248 -29.94 -2.26 4.40
N THR A 249 -29.13 -3.32 4.31
CA THR A 249 -28.23 -3.76 5.40
C THR A 249 -27.29 -2.64 5.83
N LEU A 250 -26.73 -1.92 4.86
CA LEU A 250 -25.83 -0.79 5.08
C LEU A 250 -26.57 0.44 5.66
N ASN A 251 -27.70 0.83 5.06
CA ASN A 251 -28.51 1.98 5.49
C ASN A 251 -29.17 1.80 6.86
N GLY A 252 -29.63 0.58 7.16
CA GLY A 252 -30.21 0.21 8.45
C GLY A 252 -29.20 -0.27 9.50
N TYR A 253 -27.90 -0.34 9.15
CA TYR A 253 -26.83 -0.94 9.95
C TYR A 253 -27.10 -2.40 10.39
N THR A 254 -28.07 -3.07 9.75
CA THR A 254 -28.66 -4.35 10.13
C THR A 254 -27.87 -5.54 9.58
N GLY A 255 -26.68 -5.75 10.16
CA GLY A 255 -25.79 -6.86 9.79
C GLY A 255 -24.59 -6.45 8.96
N VAL A 256 -24.16 -5.19 9.04
CA VAL A 256 -22.82 -4.76 8.58
C VAL A 256 -21.76 -5.57 9.36
N VAL A 257 -20.98 -6.38 8.64
CA VAL A 257 -19.99 -7.33 9.18
C VAL A 257 -18.77 -7.46 8.24
N ALA A 258 -17.73 -8.19 8.65
CA ALA A 258 -16.52 -8.40 7.84
C ALA A 258 -16.78 -8.98 6.42
N THR A 259 -17.91 -9.66 6.20
CA THR A 259 -18.32 -10.18 4.88
C THR A 259 -19.33 -9.28 4.15
N ASP A 260 -19.47 -8.01 4.53
CA ASP A 260 -20.31 -7.05 3.81
C ASP A 260 -19.72 -6.77 2.41
N PRO A 261 -20.47 -7.02 1.31
CA PRO A 261 -19.92 -6.92 -0.04
C PRO A 261 -19.77 -5.48 -0.54
N LEU A 262 -20.46 -4.51 0.06
CA LEU A 262 -20.31 -3.09 -0.29
C LEU A 262 -19.02 -2.54 0.34
N ALA A 263 -18.75 -2.90 1.61
CA ALA A 263 -17.49 -2.62 2.27
C ALA A 263 -16.31 -3.34 1.58
N GLU A 264 -16.46 -4.63 1.24
CA GLU A 264 -15.43 -5.37 0.50
C GLU A 264 -15.12 -4.73 -0.85
N LYS A 265 -16.15 -4.40 -1.65
CA LYS A 265 -15.98 -3.76 -2.95
C LYS A 265 -15.33 -2.38 -2.82
N LEU A 266 -15.76 -1.55 -1.85
CA LEU A 266 -15.19 -0.21 -1.63
C LEU A 266 -13.69 -0.28 -1.32
N TRP A 267 -13.26 -1.25 -0.50
CA TRP A 267 -11.85 -1.49 -0.19
C TRP A 267 -11.08 -2.02 -1.40
N LYS A 268 -11.54 -3.10 -2.03
CA LYS A 268 -10.82 -3.80 -3.11
C LYS A 268 -10.64 -2.92 -4.34
N ASP A 269 -11.69 -2.25 -4.80
CA ASP A 269 -11.61 -1.33 -5.95
C ASP A 269 -10.67 -0.15 -5.65
N GLY A 270 -10.71 0.38 -4.41
CA GLY A 270 -9.85 1.47 -3.98
C GLY A 270 -8.36 1.08 -3.97
N TYR A 271 -8.04 -0.10 -3.43
CA TYR A 271 -6.67 -0.62 -3.47
C TYR A 271 -6.21 -1.00 -4.88
N ALA A 272 -7.09 -1.51 -5.75
CA ALA A 272 -6.77 -1.77 -7.15
C ALA A 272 -6.36 -0.49 -7.91
N VAL A 273 -7.03 0.64 -7.62
CA VAL A 273 -6.62 1.97 -8.10
C VAL A 273 -5.27 2.37 -7.51
N LEU A 274 -5.07 2.23 -6.19
CA LEU A 274 -3.80 2.55 -5.53
C LEU A 274 -2.62 1.75 -6.08
N PHE A 275 -2.78 0.47 -6.45
CA PHE A 275 -1.70 -0.33 -7.01
C PHE A 275 -1.21 0.21 -8.37
N GLN A 276 -2.11 0.66 -9.25
CA GLN A 276 -1.71 1.26 -10.53
C GLN A 276 -1.11 2.66 -10.35
N LEU A 277 -1.63 3.46 -9.43
CA LEU A 277 -1.04 4.76 -9.07
C LEU A 277 0.37 4.58 -8.49
N ASN A 278 0.56 3.59 -7.59
CA ASN A 278 1.87 3.31 -7.01
C ASN A 278 2.86 2.83 -8.07
N ARG A 279 2.45 1.93 -8.98
CA ARG A 279 3.28 1.54 -10.15
C ARG A 279 3.75 2.74 -10.98
N ILE A 280 2.91 3.76 -11.18
CA ILE A 280 3.32 5.01 -11.85
C ILE A 280 4.37 5.77 -11.00
N ILE A 281 4.11 5.94 -9.71
CA ILE A 281 5.01 6.63 -8.76
C ILE A 281 6.38 5.93 -8.67
N SER A 282 6.41 4.60 -8.63
CA SER A 282 7.62 3.77 -8.53
C SER A 282 8.47 3.78 -9.79
N TYR A 283 7.86 3.56 -10.97
CA TYR A 283 8.62 3.22 -12.18
C TYR A 283 8.83 4.37 -13.14
N VAL A 284 7.94 5.38 -13.18
CA VAL A 284 8.14 6.52 -14.10
C VAL A 284 9.45 7.28 -13.83
N PRO A 285 9.87 7.58 -12.57
CA PRO A 285 11.11 8.32 -12.32
C PRO A 285 12.34 7.73 -13.04
N ALA A 286 12.42 6.40 -13.10
CA ALA A 286 13.53 5.63 -13.67
C ALA A 286 13.50 5.45 -15.20
N MET A 287 12.42 5.84 -15.90
CA MET A 287 12.37 5.79 -17.37
C MET A 287 13.47 6.65 -18.01
N GLN A 288 13.99 6.25 -19.17
CA GLN A 288 15.04 7.00 -19.85
C GLN A 288 14.49 8.31 -20.41
N SER A 289 15.33 9.34 -20.49
CA SER A 289 14.96 10.66 -21.02
C SER A 289 14.55 10.64 -22.51
N ALA A 290 14.88 9.56 -23.23
CA ALA A 290 14.39 9.30 -24.59
C ALA A 290 12.93 8.80 -24.63
N ASP A 291 12.49 8.10 -23.58
CA ASP A 291 11.14 7.51 -23.49
C ASP A 291 10.12 8.50 -22.91
N MET A 292 10.56 9.37 -22.00
CA MET A 292 9.75 10.39 -21.33
C MET A 292 10.63 11.52 -20.75
N THR A 293 10.26 12.78 -21.00
CA THR A 293 11.06 13.94 -20.55
C THR A 293 11.02 14.12 -19.04
N THR A 294 12.04 14.75 -18.44
CA THR A 294 12.07 15.02 -16.98
C THR A 294 10.85 15.81 -16.50
N ALA A 295 10.35 16.75 -17.29
CA ALA A 295 9.14 17.52 -16.97
C ALA A 295 7.88 16.65 -17.01
N ASP A 296 7.72 15.81 -18.05
CA ASP A 296 6.61 14.85 -18.13
C ASP A 296 6.63 13.87 -16.95
N LYS A 297 7.82 13.34 -16.62
CA LYS A 297 8.00 12.40 -15.49
C LYS A 297 7.60 13.04 -14.16
N ALA A 298 8.01 14.29 -13.90
CA ALA A 298 7.63 15.01 -12.69
C ALA A 298 6.12 15.25 -12.62
N LEU A 299 5.50 15.72 -13.71
CA LEU A 299 4.08 16.02 -13.80
C LEU A 299 3.21 14.77 -13.55
N VAL A 300 3.48 13.66 -14.24
CA VAL A 300 2.63 12.47 -14.14
C VAL A 300 2.77 11.76 -12.78
N VAL A 301 3.95 11.82 -12.16
CA VAL A 301 4.16 11.34 -10.78
C VAL A 301 3.42 12.24 -9.78
N ALA A 302 3.42 13.56 -9.98
CA ALA A 302 2.64 14.49 -9.15
C ALA A 302 1.12 14.25 -9.29
N GLN A 303 0.62 14.03 -10.52
CA GLN A 303 -0.76 13.61 -10.76
C GLN A 303 -1.08 12.29 -10.05
N ALA A 304 -0.22 11.27 -10.16
CA ALA A 304 -0.43 9.98 -9.51
C ALA A 304 -0.45 10.09 -7.97
N LYS A 305 0.46 10.87 -7.37
CA LYS A 305 0.46 11.15 -5.93
C LYS A 305 -0.80 11.88 -5.48
N GLY A 306 -1.27 12.86 -6.25
CA GLY A 306 -2.49 13.62 -5.95
C GLY A 306 -3.75 12.72 -5.93
N LEU A 307 -3.89 11.88 -6.96
CA LEU A 307 -4.96 10.87 -7.01
C LEU A 307 -4.84 9.84 -5.86
N ALA A 308 -3.63 9.40 -5.53
CA ALA A 308 -3.42 8.43 -4.46
C ALA A 308 -3.82 9.02 -3.10
N GLY A 309 -3.43 10.26 -2.81
CA GLY A 309 -3.84 10.97 -1.60
C GLY A 309 -5.35 11.15 -1.47
N PHE A 310 -6.05 11.40 -2.58
CA PHE A 310 -7.53 11.43 -2.63
C PHE A 310 -8.14 10.06 -2.28
N VAL A 311 -7.64 8.97 -2.88
CA VAL A 311 -8.12 7.60 -2.62
C VAL A 311 -7.85 7.19 -1.17
N TYR A 312 -6.63 7.40 -0.65
CA TYR A 312 -6.31 7.15 0.75
C TYR A 312 -7.21 7.95 1.70
N GLN A 313 -7.44 9.25 1.46
CA GLN A 313 -8.29 10.06 2.33
C GLN A 313 -9.72 9.52 2.41
N ARG A 314 -10.29 9.01 1.30
CA ARG A 314 -11.61 8.35 1.31
C ARG A 314 -11.59 6.99 2.01
N LEU A 315 -10.61 6.13 1.74
CA LEU A 315 -10.46 4.86 2.48
C LEU A 315 -10.29 5.08 3.99
N ILE A 316 -9.55 6.11 4.40
CA ILE A 316 -9.39 6.51 5.81
C ILE A 316 -10.71 7.03 6.39
N THR A 317 -11.51 7.75 5.60
CA THR A 317 -12.83 8.27 6.05
C THR A 317 -13.79 7.13 6.42
N PHE A 318 -13.76 6.01 5.69
CA PHE A 318 -14.65 4.88 5.93
C PHE A 318 -14.07 3.81 6.85
N PHE A 319 -12.79 3.44 6.70
CA PHE A 319 -12.18 2.31 7.41
C PHE A 319 -11.18 2.71 8.51
N GLY A 320 -10.84 4.00 8.62
CA GLY A 320 -9.94 4.53 9.64
C GLY A 320 -8.47 4.28 9.30
N PRO A 321 -7.66 3.69 10.20
CA PRO A 321 -6.29 3.32 9.87
C PRO A 321 -6.23 2.28 8.73
N VAL A 322 -5.30 2.42 7.78
CA VAL A 322 -5.21 1.50 6.62
C VAL A 322 -3.76 1.07 6.33
N PRO A 323 -3.54 -0.05 5.61
CA PRO A 323 -2.22 -0.43 5.11
C PRO A 323 -1.67 0.59 4.11
N LEU A 324 -0.37 0.89 4.19
CA LEU A 324 0.28 1.88 3.33
C LEU A 324 1.18 1.19 2.32
N LEU A 325 1.01 1.53 1.04
CA LEU A 325 1.91 1.05 -0.01
C LEU A 325 3.26 1.75 0.08
N ASN A 326 4.32 0.96 0.11
CA ASN A 326 5.69 1.41 -0.05
C ASN A 326 5.94 1.75 -1.53
N VAL A 327 6.83 2.70 -1.84
CA VAL A 327 7.20 3.01 -3.23
C VAL A 327 7.97 1.88 -3.91
N ASN A 328 8.44 0.89 -3.15
CA ASN A 328 9.04 -0.34 -3.68
C ASN A 328 8.01 -1.46 -3.94
N ASP A 329 6.87 -1.44 -3.25
CA ASP A 329 5.90 -2.55 -3.20
C ASP A 329 4.61 -2.14 -3.95
N ILE A 330 4.43 -2.59 -5.19
CA ILE A 330 3.28 -2.19 -6.03
C ILE A 330 1.94 -2.64 -5.46
N THR A 331 1.91 -3.80 -4.80
CA THR A 331 0.76 -4.37 -4.10
C THR A 331 1.05 -4.52 -2.61
N LEU A 332 0.01 -4.69 -1.78
CA LEU A 332 0.22 -5.05 -0.37
C LEU A 332 0.90 -6.44 -0.29
N PRO A 333 1.96 -6.62 0.53
CA PRO A 333 2.53 -7.94 0.80
C PRO A 333 1.65 -8.74 1.80
N THR A 334 1.79 -10.07 1.83
CA THR A 334 1.02 -10.96 2.73
C THR A 334 1.19 -10.62 4.21
N ASN A 335 2.32 -10.04 4.61
CA ASN A 335 2.58 -9.61 5.99
C ASN A 335 2.13 -8.17 6.30
N ALA A 336 1.40 -7.50 5.40
CA ALA A 336 0.99 -6.10 5.55
C ALA A 336 0.20 -5.86 6.85
N THR A 337 0.53 -4.75 7.53
CA THR A 337 -0.19 -4.26 8.71
C THR A 337 -0.98 -3.00 8.37
N ARG A 338 -1.96 -2.66 9.22
CA ARG A 338 -2.56 -1.32 9.23
C ARG A 338 -1.61 -0.36 9.93
N ALA A 339 -1.41 0.84 9.37
CA ALA A 339 -0.71 1.91 10.07
C ALA A 339 -1.59 2.47 11.23
N SER A 340 -1.08 3.42 12.02
CA SER A 340 -1.95 4.22 12.90
C SER A 340 -2.83 5.17 12.09
N LEU A 341 -3.91 5.69 12.68
CA LEU A 341 -4.78 6.67 12.02
C LEU A 341 -3.98 7.94 11.66
N ASP A 342 -3.09 8.39 12.54
CA ASP A 342 -2.21 9.54 12.28
C ASP A 342 -1.21 9.25 11.17
N ASN A 343 -0.57 8.08 11.15
CA ASN A 343 0.38 7.73 10.09
C ASN A 343 -0.32 7.58 8.73
N SER A 344 -1.56 7.07 8.72
CA SER A 344 -2.38 6.96 7.51
C SER A 344 -2.71 8.34 6.94
N ASN A 345 -3.17 9.27 7.81
CA ASN A 345 -3.45 10.64 7.42
C ASN A 345 -2.19 11.42 7.02
N ALA A 346 -1.07 11.23 7.72
CA ALA A 346 0.21 11.85 7.40
C ALA A 346 0.73 11.39 6.03
N PHE A 347 0.66 10.08 5.74
CA PHE A 347 1.05 9.53 4.44
C PHE A 347 0.20 10.09 3.29
N ALA A 348 -1.14 10.12 3.46
CA ALA A 348 -2.03 10.77 2.51
C ALA A 348 -1.70 12.26 2.33
N ALA A 349 -1.41 12.98 3.42
CA ALA A 349 -1.02 14.38 3.36
C ALA A 349 0.31 14.61 2.63
N THR A 350 1.34 13.80 2.88
CA THR A 350 2.64 13.87 2.17
C THR A 350 2.48 13.67 0.67
N LEU A 351 1.68 12.69 0.23
CA LEU A 351 1.37 12.49 -1.18
C LEU A 351 0.75 13.75 -1.82
N LEU A 352 -0.16 14.42 -1.10
CA LEU A 352 -0.84 15.63 -1.58
C LEU A 352 0.09 16.86 -1.60
N THR A 353 0.98 17.03 -0.63
CA THR A 353 1.96 18.14 -0.61
C THR A 353 3.03 17.97 -1.68
N ASP A 354 3.49 16.74 -1.93
CA ASP A 354 4.37 16.42 -3.05
C ASP A 354 3.69 16.72 -4.40
N ALA A 355 2.43 16.31 -4.55
CA ALA A 355 1.64 16.56 -5.75
C ALA A 355 1.48 18.07 -6.03
N ILE A 356 1.14 18.87 -5.02
CA ILE A 356 1.02 20.34 -5.12
C ILE A 356 2.30 20.97 -5.71
N THR A 357 3.47 20.43 -5.35
CA THR A 357 4.77 20.96 -5.80
C THR A 357 5.06 20.63 -7.27
N GLY A 358 4.63 19.46 -7.76
CA GLY A 358 4.89 19.01 -9.14
C GLY A 358 3.79 19.30 -10.18
N LEU A 359 2.55 19.62 -9.75
CA LEU A 359 1.42 19.88 -10.65
C LEU A 359 1.46 21.27 -11.31
N GLY A 360 1.98 22.28 -10.61
CA GLY A 360 2.00 23.66 -11.11
C GLY A 360 0.61 24.19 -11.49
N THR A 361 0.46 24.61 -12.75
CA THR A 361 -0.80 25.12 -13.31
C THR A 361 -1.61 24.08 -14.09
N ASP A 362 -1.16 22.83 -14.19
CA ASP A 362 -1.92 21.77 -14.85
C ASP A 362 -3.15 21.39 -14.01
N LYS A 363 -4.31 21.29 -14.67
CA LYS A 363 -5.61 20.93 -14.08
C LYS A 363 -6.31 19.82 -14.87
N THR A 364 -5.57 19.06 -15.71
CA THR A 364 -6.10 18.06 -16.65
C THR A 364 -6.58 16.77 -15.97
N ILE A 365 -5.78 16.24 -15.05
CA ILE A 365 -6.07 15.03 -14.27
C ILE A 365 -6.50 15.39 -12.85
N ILE A 366 -5.67 16.14 -12.12
CA ILE A 366 -5.97 16.69 -10.79
C ILE A 366 -5.21 18.01 -10.63
N SER A 367 -5.80 18.98 -9.94
CA SER A 367 -5.21 20.32 -9.74
C SER A 367 -4.51 20.45 -8.38
N ALA A 368 -3.57 21.38 -8.24
CA ALA A 368 -3.00 21.71 -6.93
C ALA A 368 -4.07 22.17 -5.92
N ALA A 369 -5.13 22.85 -6.37
CA ALA A 369 -6.26 23.25 -5.52
C ALA A 369 -7.11 22.05 -5.05
N ALA A 370 -7.31 21.05 -5.91
CA ALA A 370 -7.91 19.77 -5.49
C ALA A 370 -7.08 19.12 -4.38
N CYS A 371 -5.76 19.02 -4.56
CA CYS A 371 -4.89 18.46 -3.53
C CYS A 371 -4.97 19.23 -2.19
N ARG A 372 -5.06 20.58 -2.25
CA ARG A 372 -5.32 21.41 -1.05
C ARG A 372 -6.69 21.15 -0.42
N ALA A 373 -7.73 20.92 -1.22
CA ALA A 373 -9.06 20.61 -0.71
C ALA A 373 -9.17 19.19 -0.09
N VAL A 374 -8.36 18.22 -0.55
CA VAL A 374 -8.18 16.93 0.17
C VAL A 374 -7.43 17.14 1.49
N LEU A 375 -6.37 17.97 1.51
CA LEU A 375 -5.66 18.31 2.75
C LEU A 375 -6.60 19.00 3.76
N ILE A 376 -7.49 19.89 3.33
CA ILE A 376 -8.53 20.49 4.17
C ILE A 376 -9.39 19.42 4.86
N ARG A 377 -9.84 18.40 4.13
CA ARG A 377 -10.61 17.27 4.71
C ARG A 377 -9.81 16.52 5.79
N ILE A 378 -8.52 16.28 5.57
CA ILE A 378 -7.62 15.64 6.55
C ILE A 378 -7.45 16.53 7.80
N PHE A 379 -7.21 17.83 7.62
CA PHE A 379 -6.93 18.74 8.74
C PHE A 379 -8.18 19.15 9.52
N LEU A 380 -9.37 19.20 8.91
CA LEU A 380 -10.65 19.27 9.62
C LEU A 380 -10.85 18.04 10.52
N ALA A 381 -10.63 16.83 9.99
CA ALA A 381 -10.73 15.59 10.77
C ALA A 381 -9.73 15.52 11.95
N LYS A 382 -8.63 16.29 11.88
CA LYS A 382 -7.64 16.43 12.95
C LYS A 382 -7.83 17.69 13.82
N HIS A 383 -8.89 18.49 13.60
CA HIS A 383 -9.18 19.76 14.29
C HIS A 383 -8.02 20.79 14.19
N GLN A 384 -7.23 20.73 13.11
CA GLN A 384 -6.08 21.60 12.87
C GLN A 384 -6.50 22.84 12.05
N PHE A 385 -7.35 23.68 12.67
CA PHE A 385 -8.07 24.76 12.01
C PHE A 385 -7.18 25.82 11.36
N GLU A 386 -6.01 26.15 11.93
CA GLU A 386 -5.06 27.08 11.28
C GLU A 386 -4.51 26.52 9.96
N THR A 387 -4.27 25.20 9.92
CA THR A 387 -3.82 24.50 8.71
C THR A 387 -4.94 24.43 7.66
N VAL A 388 -6.19 24.23 8.09
CA VAL A 388 -7.38 24.35 7.22
C VAL A 388 -7.50 25.76 6.64
N ARG A 389 -7.43 26.80 7.49
CA ARG A 389 -7.47 28.22 7.11
C ARG A 389 -6.37 28.55 6.10
N THR A 390 -5.15 28.07 6.32
CA THR A 390 -4.00 28.23 5.42
C THR A 390 -4.25 27.63 4.04
N TYR A 391 -4.71 26.37 3.96
CA TYR A 391 -4.96 25.72 2.68
C TYR A 391 -6.17 26.29 1.95
N ALA A 392 -7.22 26.71 2.67
CA ALA A 392 -8.41 27.31 2.10
C ALA A 392 -8.12 28.71 1.53
N ASN A 393 -7.40 29.57 2.27
CA ASN A 393 -6.92 30.86 1.76
C ASN A 393 -6.18 30.70 0.42
N ALA A 394 -5.28 29.71 0.32
CA ALA A 394 -4.51 29.44 -0.89
C ALA A 394 -5.33 28.90 -2.09
N ILE A 395 -6.61 28.55 -1.89
CA ILE A 395 -7.57 28.27 -2.97
C ILE A 395 -8.42 29.51 -3.26
N LEU A 396 -8.93 30.16 -2.20
CA LEU A 396 -9.78 31.34 -2.28
C LEU A 396 -9.08 32.57 -2.89
N SER A 397 -7.74 32.60 -2.86
CA SER A 397 -6.92 33.62 -3.55
C SER A 397 -6.61 33.32 -5.03
N ASP A 398 -6.95 32.15 -5.57
CA ASP A 398 -6.76 31.82 -6.99
C ASP A 398 -8.01 32.23 -7.81
N ASN A 399 -7.92 33.39 -8.47
CA ASN A 399 -8.95 33.95 -9.37
C ASN A 399 -9.33 33.02 -10.56
N SER A 400 -8.67 31.87 -10.72
CA SER A 400 -9.16 30.76 -11.53
C SER A 400 -10.53 30.26 -11.07
N TYR A 401 -10.82 30.30 -9.77
CA TYR A 401 -12.03 29.75 -9.16
C TYR A 401 -12.97 30.86 -8.66
N ASN A 402 -14.27 30.59 -8.71
CA ASN A 402 -15.32 31.37 -8.04
C ASN A 402 -16.56 30.48 -7.85
N LEU A 403 -17.48 30.90 -6.98
CA LEU A 403 -18.79 30.24 -6.87
C LEU A 403 -19.52 30.29 -8.22
N ALA A 404 -20.16 29.19 -8.58
CA ALA A 404 -20.93 29.06 -9.81
C ALA A 404 -22.41 29.38 -9.57
N GLY A 405 -23.11 29.81 -10.62
CA GLY A 405 -24.54 30.00 -10.58
C GLY A 405 -25.26 28.68 -10.30
N THR A 406 -26.35 28.71 -9.52
CA THR A 406 -27.10 27.50 -9.12
C THR A 406 -27.52 26.63 -10.32
N GLN A 407 -27.80 27.25 -11.46
CA GLN A 407 -28.22 26.59 -12.71
C GLN A 407 -27.09 25.88 -13.47
N GLU A 408 -25.83 26.30 -13.31
CA GLU A 408 -24.68 25.71 -14.03
C GLU A 408 -23.87 24.71 -13.16
N LEU A 409 -23.96 24.84 -11.83
CA LEU A 409 -23.12 24.16 -10.84
C LEU A 409 -22.98 22.64 -11.04
N PHE A 410 -24.08 21.96 -11.37
CA PHE A 410 -24.13 20.50 -11.61
C PHE A 410 -24.42 20.15 -13.09
N GLN A 411 -24.36 21.14 -13.98
CA GLN A 411 -24.61 20.99 -15.42
C GLN A 411 -23.32 21.13 -16.26
N ASN A 412 -22.42 22.03 -15.85
CA ASN A 412 -21.15 22.29 -16.52
C ASN A 412 -19.95 21.79 -15.69
N PRO A 413 -19.32 20.63 -16.03
CA PRO A 413 -18.16 20.10 -15.30
C PRO A 413 -16.84 20.90 -15.52
N PHE A 414 -16.91 22.05 -16.20
CA PHE A 414 -15.83 23.01 -16.36
C PHE A 414 -16.18 24.38 -15.73
N ASN A 415 -17.25 24.48 -14.94
CA ASN A 415 -17.54 25.70 -14.19
C ASN A 415 -16.45 25.95 -13.13
N LYS A 416 -16.25 27.22 -12.77
CA LYS A 416 -15.15 27.68 -11.92
C LYS A 416 -15.28 27.29 -10.43
N GLU A 417 -16.38 26.67 -10.00
CA GLU A 417 -16.50 26.16 -8.64
C GLU A 417 -15.84 24.78 -8.50
N VAL A 418 -15.68 24.04 -9.60
CA VAL A 418 -15.15 22.67 -9.60
C VAL A 418 -13.63 22.68 -9.42
N LEU A 419 -13.15 22.14 -8.29
CA LEU A 419 -11.73 21.97 -8.01
C LEU A 419 -11.21 20.63 -8.55
N PHE A 420 -12.06 19.59 -8.48
CA PHE A 420 -11.81 18.26 -9.03
C PHE A 420 -13.10 17.66 -9.62
N LYS A 421 -13.01 17.23 -10.88
CA LYS A 421 -14.07 16.51 -11.60
C LYS A 421 -13.68 15.05 -11.79
N THR A 422 -14.67 14.19 -11.69
CA THR A 422 -14.56 12.73 -11.84
C THR A 422 -15.78 12.26 -12.61
N MET A 423 -15.70 12.35 -13.95
CA MET A 423 -16.74 11.88 -14.86
C MET A 423 -16.13 11.47 -16.20
N SER A 424 -16.44 10.26 -16.63
CA SER A 424 -16.31 9.78 -18.02
C SER A 424 -17.61 9.10 -18.49
N SER A 425 -18.32 8.44 -17.58
CA SER A 425 -19.69 7.94 -17.76
C SER A 425 -20.34 7.70 -16.40
N GLN A 426 -21.66 7.89 -16.27
CA GLN A 426 -22.38 7.60 -15.02
C GLN A 426 -22.64 6.09 -14.87
N THR A 427 -22.41 5.57 -13.66
CA THR A 427 -22.89 4.24 -13.25
C THR A 427 -24.37 4.31 -12.86
N ALA A 428 -25.12 3.21 -13.05
CA ALA A 428 -26.56 3.19 -12.77
C ALA A 428 -26.88 3.48 -11.29
N VAL A 429 -26.07 2.99 -10.35
CA VAL A 429 -26.21 3.30 -8.91
C VAL A 429 -26.00 4.78 -8.64
N PHE A 430 -24.93 5.38 -9.18
CA PHE A 430 -24.68 6.82 -9.04
C PHE A 430 -25.83 7.66 -9.61
N ALA A 431 -26.33 7.31 -10.79
CA ALA A 431 -27.45 8.01 -11.44
C ALA A 431 -28.78 7.89 -10.67
N SER A 432 -28.91 6.91 -9.76
CA SER A 432 -30.06 6.79 -8.86
C SER A 432 -29.90 7.63 -7.58
N VAL A 433 -28.68 7.82 -7.09
CA VAL A 433 -28.38 8.65 -5.90
C VAL A 433 -28.33 10.13 -6.24
N PHE A 434 -27.52 10.49 -7.24
CA PHE A 434 -27.19 11.89 -7.53
C PHE A 434 -28.21 12.54 -8.47
N ASN A 435 -29.16 13.25 -7.89
CA ASN A 435 -30.28 13.89 -8.60
C ASN A 435 -30.08 15.39 -8.91
N LYS A 436 -28.93 15.98 -8.55
CA LYS A 436 -28.71 17.45 -8.60
C LYS A 436 -28.28 17.97 -9.99
N GLY A 437 -27.88 17.08 -10.91
CA GLY A 437 -27.53 17.44 -12.30
C GLY A 437 -26.82 16.31 -13.06
N VAL A 438 -26.25 16.62 -14.23
CA VAL A 438 -25.56 15.62 -15.08
C VAL A 438 -24.16 15.25 -14.59
N PHE A 439 -23.61 15.98 -13.61
CA PHE A 439 -22.40 15.57 -12.91
C PHE A 439 -22.37 15.99 -11.44
N ALA A 440 -21.64 15.24 -10.62
CA ALA A 440 -21.22 15.67 -9.29
C ALA A 440 -19.72 16.04 -9.31
N PRO A 441 -19.30 17.13 -8.64
CA PRO A 441 -17.89 17.40 -8.38
C PRO A 441 -17.39 16.56 -7.19
N ALA A 442 -16.16 16.03 -7.27
CA ALA A 442 -15.54 15.35 -6.13
C ALA A 442 -15.00 16.32 -5.07
N LEU A 443 -14.68 17.56 -5.49
CA LEU A 443 -14.24 18.69 -4.67
C LEU A 443 -14.71 19.99 -5.34
N ARG A 444 -15.33 20.92 -4.58
CA ARG A 444 -15.76 22.24 -5.09
C ARG A 444 -15.56 23.38 -4.09
N LEU A 445 -15.57 24.62 -4.56
CA LEU A 445 -15.26 25.82 -3.77
C LEU A 445 -16.22 26.05 -2.60
N THR A 446 -17.51 25.73 -2.71
CA THR A 446 -18.45 25.80 -1.58
C THR A 446 -18.00 24.92 -0.39
N GLU A 447 -17.42 23.74 -0.62
CA GLU A 447 -16.86 22.91 0.46
C GLU A 447 -15.68 23.59 1.15
N VAL A 448 -14.82 24.27 0.37
CA VAL A 448 -13.68 25.06 0.88
C VAL A 448 -14.16 26.28 1.68
N LEU A 449 -15.23 26.95 1.24
CA LEU A 449 -15.84 28.05 1.98
C LEU A 449 -16.46 27.59 3.31
N PHE A 450 -17.18 26.45 3.34
CA PHE A 450 -17.65 25.88 4.61
C PHE A 450 -16.50 25.50 5.55
N ALA A 451 -15.44 24.87 5.02
CA ALA A 451 -14.27 24.51 5.80
C ALA A 451 -13.51 25.73 6.34
N PHE A 452 -13.40 26.80 5.55
CA PHE A 452 -12.83 28.07 5.98
C PHE A 452 -13.71 28.77 7.01
N ALA A 453 -15.03 28.76 6.83
CA ALA A 453 -15.97 29.36 7.77
C ALA A 453 -15.87 28.66 9.14
N GLU A 454 -15.93 27.33 9.16
CA GLU A 454 -15.77 26.52 10.37
C GLU A 454 -14.40 26.75 11.03
N ALA A 455 -13.31 26.71 10.26
CA ALA A 455 -11.97 26.96 10.79
C ALA A 455 -11.84 28.35 11.43
N ASN A 456 -12.39 29.40 10.83
CA ASN A 456 -12.33 30.75 11.41
C ASN A 456 -13.22 30.86 12.66
N VAL A 457 -14.41 30.25 12.68
CA VAL A 457 -15.28 30.25 13.87
C VAL A 457 -14.62 29.52 15.06
N GLN A 458 -13.96 28.39 14.80
CA GLN A 458 -13.22 27.64 15.82
C GLN A 458 -11.94 28.37 16.30
N LEU A 459 -11.39 29.28 15.48
CA LEU A 459 -10.29 30.19 15.85
C LEU A 459 -10.78 31.50 16.52
N GLY A 460 -12.10 31.69 16.68
CA GLY A 460 -12.72 32.90 17.26
C GLY A 460 -12.94 34.05 16.29
N GLU A 461 -12.58 33.89 15.02
CA GLU A 461 -12.58 34.89 13.96
C GLU A 461 -13.97 34.99 13.28
N LEU A 462 -15.00 35.24 14.09
CA LEU A 462 -16.41 35.07 13.69
C LEU A 462 -16.79 35.88 12.44
N ALA A 463 -16.23 37.09 12.29
CA ALA A 463 -16.48 37.93 11.12
C ALA A 463 -15.94 37.33 9.81
N ALA A 464 -14.76 36.68 9.86
CA ALA A 464 -14.21 35.96 8.72
C ALA A 464 -14.98 34.65 8.44
N GLY A 465 -15.51 34.03 9.50
CA GLY A 465 -16.44 32.90 9.39
C GLY A 465 -17.73 33.27 8.65
N ALA A 466 -18.39 34.33 9.11
CA ALA A 466 -19.62 34.86 8.52
C ALA A 466 -19.42 35.33 7.08
N ALA A 467 -18.38 36.10 6.78
CA ALA A 467 -18.11 36.60 5.42
C ALA A 467 -17.80 35.49 4.38
N ALA A 468 -17.40 34.29 4.83
CA ALA A 468 -17.25 33.12 3.96
C ALA A 468 -18.55 32.33 3.78
N LEU A 469 -19.42 32.33 4.79
CA LEU A 469 -20.76 31.77 4.70
C LEU A 469 -21.66 32.64 3.81
N ASP A 470 -21.59 33.96 3.97
CA ASP A 470 -22.36 34.95 3.21
C ASP A 470 -22.13 34.84 1.70
N GLN A 471 -20.91 34.55 1.23
CA GLN A 471 -20.67 34.28 -0.21
C GLN A 471 -21.54 33.15 -0.77
N ILE A 472 -21.82 32.12 0.05
CA ILE A 472 -22.68 30.99 -0.34
C ILE A 472 -24.16 31.43 -0.34
N ARG A 473 -24.54 32.28 0.63
CA ARG A 473 -25.90 32.82 0.81
C ARG A 473 -26.27 33.85 -0.27
N ASP A 474 -25.34 34.74 -0.62
CA ASP A 474 -25.43 35.68 -1.74
C ASP A 474 -25.72 34.93 -3.06
N ARG A 475 -25.02 33.81 -3.31
CA ARG A 475 -25.25 32.94 -4.48
C ARG A 475 -26.64 32.31 -4.49
N GLU A 476 -27.22 32.05 -3.32
CA GLU A 476 -28.59 31.53 -3.17
C GLU A 476 -29.66 32.63 -3.16
N GLY A 477 -29.28 33.91 -3.08
CA GLY A 477 -30.21 35.04 -2.93
C GLY A 477 -30.82 35.16 -1.53
N LEU A 478 -30.08 34.74 -0.50
CA LEU A 478 -30.48 34.79 0.91
C LEU A 478 -29.80 35.93 1.65
N ASP A 479 -30.47 36.53 2.64
CA ASP A 479 -29.89 37.54 3.54
C ASP A 479 -28.64 37.00 4.28
N ASN A 480 -27.68 37.89 4.57
CA ASN A 480 -26.46 37.58 5.35
C ASN A 480 -26.76 36.86 6.68
N VAL A 481 -25.82 36.04 7.15
CA VAL A 481 -25.98 35.28 8.39
C VAL A 481 -26.09 36.20 9.61
N SER A 482 -27.16 36.02 10.38
CA SER A 482 -27.36 36.68 11.67
C SER A 482 -26.86 35.77 12.80
N TYR A 483 -25.96 36.29 13.64
CA TYR A 483 -25.34 35.58 14.76
C TYR A 483 -25.00 36.56 15.89
N THR A 484 -25.04 36.10 17.13
CA THR A 484 -24.57 36.85 18.32
C THR A 484 -23.28 36.26 18.92
N ASN A 485 -23.01 34.98 18.65
CA ASN A 485 -21.90 34.22 19.20
C ASN A 485 -21.49 33.06 18.26
N SER A 486 -20.46 32.30 18.63
CA SER A 486 -19.94 31.18 17.83
C SER A 486 -20.92 30.01 17.67
N THR A 487 -21.78 29.73 18.65
CA THR A 487 -22.77 28.65 18.59
C THR A 487 -23.85 28.97 17.56
N ASP A 488 -24.36 30.21 17.53
CA ASP A 488 -25.34 30.66 16.53
C ASP A 488 -24.78 30.50 15.11
N LEU A 489 -23.53 30.94 14.92
CA LEU A 489 -22.87 30.92 13.62
C LEU A 489 -22.51 29.49 13.16
N MET A 490 -22.13 28.60 14.09
CA MET A 490 -21.97 27.17 13.77
C MET A 490 -23.32 26.50 13.43
N ALA A 491 -24.42 26.88 14.10
CA ALA A 491 -25.75 26.36 13.76
C ALA A 491 -26.17 26.79 12.35
N ALA A 492 -26.01 28.08 12.01
CA ALA A 492 -26.29 28.58 10.66
C ALA A 492 -25.39 27.91 9.60
N LEU A 493 -24.09 27.73 9.88
CA LEU A 493 -23.17 27.00 9.01
C LEU A 493 -23.64 25.56 8.75
N LEU A 494 -24.14 24.86 9.77
CA LEU A 494 -24.67 23.50 9.63
C LEU A 494 -25.92 23.44 8.76
N ASP A 495 -26.84 24.40 8.88
CA ASP A 495 -28.07 24.43 8.08
C ASP A 495 -27.83 24.88 6.64
N ASP A 496 -26.88 25.80 6.41
CA ASP A 496 -26.41 26.18 5.08
C ASP A 496 -25.67 25.01 4.39
N TRP A 497 -24.86 24.26 5.15
CA TRP A 497 -24.20 23.04 4.69
C TRP A 497 -25.23 21.97 4.29
N LYS A 498 -26.28 21.76 5.11
CA LYS A 498 -27.39 20.83 4.81
C LYS A 498 -28.20 21.20 3.57
N ARG A 499 -28.28 22.48 3.17
CA ARG A 499 -28.86 22.86 1.86
C ARG A 499 -27.90 22.57 0.71
N ASN A 500 -26.64 22.95 0.86
CA ASN A 500 -25.69 22.98 -0.26
C ASN A 500 -25.13 21.60 -0.60
N MET A 501 -24.67 20.84 0.40
CA MET A 501 -23.80 19.67 0.23
C MET A 501 -24.46 18.27 0.16
N PRO A 502 -25.80 18.05 0.27
CA PRO A 502 -26.37 16.70 0.15
C PRO A 502 -25.97 15.98 -1.13
N LEU A 503 -25.83 14.66 -1.06
CA LEU A 503 -25.58 13.72 -2.16
C LEU A 503 -24.21 13.90 -2.85
N GLU A 504 -23.28 14.69 -2.30
CA GLU A 504 -21.95 14.94 -2.88
C GLU A 504 -20.83 14.05 -2.32
N GLY A 505 -21.17 13.00 -1.58
CA GLY A 505 -20.21 12.00 -1.12
C GLY A 505 -19.25 12.51 -0.06
N VAL A 506 -19.75 13.36 0.85
CA VAL A 506 -19.01 14.05 1.92
C VAL A 506 -19.67 13.92 3.30
N ARG A 507 -20.91 13.44 3.41
CA ARG A 507 -21.75 13.56 4.61
C ARG A 507 -21.20 12.74 5.77
N PHE A 508 -20.80 11.50 5.56
CA PHE A 508 -20.29 10.65 6.64
C PHE A 508 -19.03 11.26 7.28
N GLY A 509 -18.09 11.71 6.44
CA GLY A 509 -16.87 12.38 6.92
C GLY A 509 -17.12 13.73 7.60
N VAL A 510 -18.19 14.45 7.24
CA VAL A 510 -18.60 15.70 7.89
C VAL A 510 -19.28 15.43 9.24
N LEU A 511 -20.20 14.46 9.31
CA LEU A 511 -20.82 14.03 10.56
C LEU A 511 -19.78 13.45 11.54
N ALA A 512 -18.75 12.76 11.04
CA ALA A 512 -17.67 12.18 11.84
C ALA A 512 -16.85 13.24 12.58
N HIS A 513 -16.21 14.19 11.88
CA HIS A 513 -15.29 15.14 12.54
C HIS A 513 -16.00 16.17 13.42
N ARG A 514 -17.28 16.44 13.16
CA ARG A 514 -18.14 17.30 13.99
C ARG A 514 -18.86 16.55 15.13
N GLY A 515 -18.67 15.23 15.26
CA GLY A 515 -19.21 14.42 16.35
C GLY A 515 -20.70 14.07 16.25
N TYR A 516 -21.35 14.34 15.11
CA TYR A 516 -22.81 14.23 14.95
C TYR A 516 -23.32 12.84 14.51
N LEU A 517 -22.45 11.87 14.22
CA LEU A 517 -22.85 10.52 13.78
C LEU A 517 -23.93 9.88 14.69
N LEU A 518 -23.67 9.81 16.01
CA LEU A 518 -24.64 9.26 16.96
C LEU A 518 -25.94 10.08 17.04
N GLN A 519 -25.85 11.42 16.96
CA GLN A 519 -27.04 12.29 17.07
C GLN A 519 -27.98 12.11 15.87
N ILE A 520 -27.43 11.96 14.66
CA ILE A 520 -28.20 12.02 13.41
C ILE A 520 -28.52 10.62 12.86
N LEU A 521 -27.66 9.62 13.07
CA LEU A 521 -27.79 8.30 12.42
C LEU A 521 -28.38 7.22 13.34
N THR A 522 -28.45 7.42 14.66
CA THR A 522 -29.11 6.45 15.59
C THR A 522 -30.56 6.10 15.17
N PRO A 523 -31.40 7.02 14.65
CA PRO A 523 -32.74 6.67 14.15
C PRO A 523 -32.76 5.66 12.98
N LEU A 524 -31.65 5.52 12.25
CA LEU A 524 -31.47 4.52 11.20
C LEU A 524 -30.92 3.18 11.73
N GLY A 525 -30.50 3.09 13.00
CA GLY A 525 -29.91 1.90 13.62
C GLY A 525 -28.41 1.99 13.91
N TYR A 526 -27.76 3.12 13.63
CA TYR A 526 -26.33 3.34 13.85
C TYR A 526 -25.90 3.10 15.31
N GLN A 527 -24.74 2.46 15.50
CA GLN A 527 -24.10 2.24 16.80
C GLN A 527 -22.66 2.75 16.78
N SER A 528 -22.02 2.95 17.94
CA SER A 528 -20.64 3.50 18.00
C SER A 528 -19.60 2.70 17.21
N LYS A 529 -19.80 1.39 17.00
CA LYS A 529 -18.94 0.56 16.12
C LYS A 529 -19.03 0.94 14.63
N ASN A 530 -20.15 1.49 14.20
CA ASN A 530 -20.40 1.93 12.83
C ASN A 530 -19.67 3.24 12.48
N ALA A 531 -18.94 3.84 13.42
CA ALA A 531 -18.02 4.94 13.18
C ALA A 531 -16.95 4.61 12.13
N LEU A 532 -16.66 3.32 11.94
CA LEU A 532 -15.90 2.79 10.82
C LEU A 532 -16.66 1.61 10.18
N LEU A 533 -16.48 1.41 8.87
CA LEU A 533 -16.83 0.15 8.20
C LEU A 533 -15.88 -0.97 8.66
N PRO A 534 -16.34 -2.23 8.64
CA PRO A 534 -15.48 -3.38 8.93
C PRO A 534 -14.40 -3.52 7.86
N VAL A 535 -13.21 -3.94 8.26
CA VAL A 535 -12.19 -4.43 7.34
C VAL A 535 -12.71 -5.73 6.70
N PRO A 536 -12.61 -5.90 5.37
CA PRO A 536 -13.19 -7.07 4.71
C PRO A 536 -12.50 -8.37 5.12
N GLN A 537 -13.28 -9.44 5.29
CA GLN A 537 -12.80 -10.75 5.74
C GLN A 537 -11.78 -11.34 4.76
N SER A 538 -12.01 -11.19 3.45
CA SER A 538 -11.06 -11.65 2.43
C SER A 538 -9.70 -10.96 2.53
N ILE A 539 -9.69 -9.65 2.81
CA ILE A 539 -8.46 -8.86 3.00
C ILE A 539 -7.68 -9.33 4.24
N MET A 540 -8.36 -9.72 5.32
CA MET A 540 -7.70 -10.31 6.50
C MET A 540 -7.24 -11.75 6.28
N VAL A 541 -7.80 -12.48 5.30
CA VAL A 541 -7.32 -13.81 4.88
C VAL A 541 -6.08 -13.68 3.97
N ASP A 542 -6.10 -12.74 3.02
CA ASP A 542 -4.97 -12.46 2.11
C ASP A 542 -3.78 -11.82 2.85
N HIS A 543 -4.06 -11.08 3.93
CA HIS A 543 -3.07 -10.36 4.75
C HIS A 543 -3.33 -10.57 6.26
N PRO A 544 -2.94 -11.72 6.86
CA PRO A 544 -3.27 -12.10 8.24
C PRO A 544 -2.76 -11.16 9.36
N ASN A 545 -1.91 -10.18 9.03
CA ASN A 545 -1.46 -9.15 9.96
C ASN A 545 -2.37 -7.89 9.97
N ILE A 546 -3.41 -7.83 9.13
CA ILE A 546 -4.42 -6.77 9.12
C ILE A 546 -5.48 -7.08 10.18
N THR A 547 -5.62 -6.18 11.16
CA THR A 547 -6.59 -6.32 12.25
C THR A 547 -7.95 -5.67 11.94
N GLN A 548 -9.03 -6.27 12.44
CA GLN A 548 -10.40 -5.76 12.33
C GLN A 548 -10.60 -4.43 13.11
N ASN A 549 -11.61 -3.65 12.71
CA ASN A 549 -12.10 -2.47 13.45
C ASN A 549 -12.90 -2.88 14.69
N MET A 550 -12.83 -2.06 15.75
CA MET A 550 -13.43 -2.39 17.05
C MET A 550 -14.97 -2.55 16.95
N GLY A 551 -15.48 -3.74 17.27
CA GLY A 551 -16.91 -4.05 17.31
C GLY A 551 -17.43 -4.92 16.16
N TYR A 552 -16.54 -5.44 15.31
CA TYR A 552 -16.81 -6.42 14.25
C TYR A 552 -15.97 -7.69 14.42
#